data_AF-A0A662JW20-F1
#
_entry.id   AF-A0A662JW20-F1
#
_cell.length_a   1.000
_cell.length_b   1.000
_cell.length_c   1.000
_cell.angle_alpha   90.00
_cell.angle_beta   90.00
_cell.angle_gamma   90.00
#
_symmetry.space_group_name_H-M   'P 1'
#
loop_
_entity.id
_entity.type
_entity.pdbx_description
1 polymer ?
#
loop_
_entity_poly.entity_id
_entity_poly.type
_entity_poly.pdbx_seq_one_letter_code
_entity_poly.pdbx_strand_id
1 'polypeptide(L)'
;TFTVVPVDVSCDKSEFIWNVDDNISATFTVTWQGNPVGNGTLRIFNISDAGTYNQTWLNYSADPTAYIDVDVVNGVFTMSNITANALPANKGVMYITFSYRPEESSSDFATASGTVPVKVADATPTPDMVALNEPATVDILISGRGEPLEGVFVSIEGPGNIALNATTGSNGVATFSFVPTVTGDIDILVENRTTGTKIAITAHSLDITAPAQAEEDEEFTVTVKDENGNPVEGAQVKFSGTGETKTTDANGQVKFTGTVSGTLPYATYKLTATKPGYRSDEETIMVANIFQLYIDAPAKVSASSTFTVKVTSDAGVVYGVDVTFNGETKTITGPDGVKFTAPSNVNKATPYDITASKEGYKDATASISVEPASVPGFELVTLIAAIGVAFILLRRRH
;
A
#
# COMPACT_ATOMS: atom_id res chain seq x y z
N THR A 1 16.63 -54.74 -14.79
CA THR A 1 17.15 -53.68 -13.90
C THR A 1 16.34 -53.73 -12.63
N PHE A 2 16.97 -53.89 -11.47
CA PHE A 2 16.26 -53.73 -10.19
C PHE A 2 16.43 -52.29 -9.73
N THR A 3 15.32 -51.62 -9.44
CA THR A 3 15.35 -50.27 -8.88
C THR A 3 15.21 -50.39 -7.38
N VAL A 4 16.26 -50.02 -6.65
CA VAL A 4 16.19 -49.91 -5.19
C VAL A 4 15.57 -48.55 -4.86
N VAL A 5 14.43 -48.57 -4.17
CA VAL A 5 13.74 -47.37 -3.71
C VAL A 5 13.89 -47.31 -2.19
N PRO A 6 14.55 -46.28 -1.63
CA PRO A 6 14.67 -46.13 -0.19
C PRO A 6 13.30 -45.91 0.45
N VAL A 7 13.17 -46.21 1.74
CA VAL A 7 12.03 -45.73 2.52
C VAL A 7 12.13 -44.21 2.66
N ASP A 8 10.97 -43.55 2.76
CA ASP A 8 10.86 -42.12 2.96
C ASP A 8 10.45 -41.80 4.39
N VAL A 9 11.16 -40.85 5.01
CA VAL A 9 10.89 -40.41 6.38
C VAL A 9 10.40 -38.97 6.36
N SER A 10 9.18 -38.75 6.84
CA SER A 10 8.61 -37.43 7.06
C SER A 10 8.47 -37.12 8.54
N CYS A 11 8.56 -35.84 8.91
CA CYS A 11 8.35 -35.35 10.27
C CYS A 11 7.18 -34.36 10.28
N ASP A 12 6.33 -34.43 11.30
CA ASP A 12 5.21 -33.48 11.50
C ASP A 12 5.70 -32.06 11.82
N LYS A 13 6.92 -31.92 12.36
CA LYS A 13 7.66 -30.67 12.42
C LYS A 13 8.46 -30.51 11.13
N SER A 14 8.11 -29.49 10.35
CA SER A 14 8.85 -29.13 9.13
C SER A 14 10.29 -28.69 9.43
N GLU A 15 10.57 -28.24 10.65
CA GLU A 15 11.87 -27.78 11.12
C GLU A 15 11.94 -27.75 12.66
N PHE A 16 13.16 -27.85 13.18
CA PHE A 16 13.49 -27.53 14.57
C PHE A 16 14.20 -26.17 14.63
N ILE A 17 13.66 -25.26 15.43
CA ILE A 17 14.16 -23.90 15.58
C ILE A 17 15.19 -23.85 16.72
N TRP A 18 16.43 -23.61 16.35
CA TRP A 18 17.55 -23.52 17.27
C TRP A 18 17.37 -22.36 18.26
N ASN A 19 17.67 -22.62 19.53
CA ASN A 19 17.52 -21.74 20.68
C ASN A 19 16.08 -21.31 21.00
N VAL A 20 15.09 -22.03 20.45
CA VAL A 20 13.66 -21.75 20.65
C VAL A 20 12.90 -23.01 21.05
N ASP A 21 13.12 -24.12 20.33
CA ASP A 21 12.46 -25.38 20.66
C ASP A 21 13.10 -26.00 21.91
N ASP A 22 12.34 -26.02 23.00
CA ASP A 22 12.68 -26.67 24.26
C ASP A 22 11.62 -27.71 24.63
N ASN A 23 12.07 -28.94 24.90
CA ASN A 23 11.24 -30.08 25.31
C ASN A 23 10.00 -30.33 24.44
N ILE A 24 10.09 -30.15 23.13
CA ILE A 24 8.97 -30.41 22.21
C ILE A 24 8.87 -31.88 21.80
N SER A 25 7.76 -32.25 21.17
CA SER A 25 7.58 -33.58 20.55
C SER A 25 7.49 -33.49 19.03
N ALA A 26 7.95 -34.54 18.35
CA ALA A 26 7.85 -34.70 16.91
C ALA A 26 7.52 -36.15 16.53
N THR A 27 6.71 -36.32 15.51
CA THR A 27 6.29 -37.62 14.97
C THR A 27 6.95 -37.86 13.63
N PHE A 28 7.71 -38.94 13.55
CA PHE A 28 8.35 -39.45 12.36
C PHE A 28 7.48 -40.54 11.74
N THR A 29 7.18 -40.41 10.46
CA THR A 29 6.44 -41.39 9.67
C THR A 29 7.35 -41.95 8.60
N VAL A 30 7.47 -43.27 8.54
CA VAL A 30 8.29 -44.01 7.59
C VAL A 30 7.37 -44.71 6.60
N THR A 31 7.53 -44.39 5.31
CA THR A 31 6.74 -44.98 4.24
C THR A 31 7.63 -45.61 3.18
N TRP A 32 7.11 -46.61 2.48
CA TRP A 32 7.74 -47.15 1.28
C TRP A 32 6.72 -47.10 0.15
N GLN A 33 7.06 -46.35 -0.90
CA GLN A 33 6.17 -46.11 -2.05
C GLN A 33 4.80 -45.56 -1.62
N GLY A 34 4.78 -44.68 -0.62
CA GLY A 34 3.57 -44.02 -0.11
C GLY A 34 2.73 -44.84 0.88
N ASN A 35 3.14 -46.09 1.19
CA ASN A 35 2.46 -46.92 2.19
C ASN A 35 3.28 -46.98 3.47
N PRO A 36 2.67 -46.96 4.67
CA PRO A 36 3.39 -47.16 5.92
C PRO A 36 4.21 -48.45 5.89
N VAL A 37 5.45 -48.38 6.35
CA VAL A 37 6.22 -49.60 6.59
C VAL A 37 5.64 -50.35 7.79
N GLY A 38 6.02 -51.62 7.97
CA GLY A 38 5.68 -52.38 9.17
C GLY A 38 6.47 -51.89 10.39
N ASN A 39 6.72 -52.81 11.33
CA ASN A 39 7.63 -52.55 12.44
C ASN A 39 9.10 -52.57 11.98
N GLY A 40 9.94 -51.82 12.69
CA GLY A 40 11.37 -51.82 12.45
C GLY A 40 12.10 -50.84 13.36
N THR A 41 13.38 -50.63 13.08
CA THR A 41 14.22 -49.65 13.77
C THR A 41 14.51 -48.48 12.83
N LEU A 42 14.20 -47.26 13.27
CA LEU A 42 14.63 -46.02 12.62
C LEU A 42 15.88 -45.51 13.33
N ARG A 43 16.95 -45.30 12.56
CA ARG A 43 18.14 -44.58 13.00
C ARG A 43 18.01 -43.13 12.59
N ILE A 44 18.00 -42.24 13.57
CA ILE A 44 17.93 -40.79 13.37
C ILE A 44 19.33 -40.24 13.64
N PHE A 45 19.98 -39.69 12.61
CA PHE A 45 21.31 -39.09 12.72
C PHE A 45 21.24 -37.62 13.09
N ASN A 46 22.30 -37.12 13.72
CA ASN A 46 22.43 -35.74 14.18
C ASN A 46 21.41 -35.37 15.26
N ILE A 47 21.02 -36.34 16.08
CA ILE A 47 20.31 -36.17 17.34
C ILE A 47 20.93 -37.12 18.35
N SER A 48 21.00 -36.72 19.61
CA SER A 48 21.62 -37.53 20.66
C SER A 48 20.83 -37.45 21.96
N ASP A 49 20.81 -38.55 22.70
CA ASP A 49 20.28 -38.56 24.06
C ASP A 49 21.25 -37.86 25.02
N ALA A 50 20.84 -36.70 25.55
CA ALA A 50 21.58 -35.94 26.57
C ALA A 50 21.22 -36.36 28.01
N GLY A 51 20.47 -37.46 28.16
CA GLY A 51 20.02 -38.05 29.42
C GLY A 51 18.65 -37.55 29.87
N THR A 52 18.40 -36.24 29.83
CA THR A 52 17.09 -35.65 30.20
C THR A 52 16.26 -35.18 29.00
N TYR A 53 16.90 -34.98 27.85
CA TYR A 53 16.29 -34.55 26.60
C TYR A 53 17.06 -35.10 25.41
N ASN A 54 16.42 -35.10 24.23
CA ASN A 54 17.03 -35.41 22.95
C ASN A 54 17.55 -34.10 22.34
N GLN A 55 18.87 -33.94 22.29
CA GLN A 55 19.53 -32.75 21.76
C GLN A 55 19.57 -32.81 20.23
N THR A 56 19.02 -31.80 19.54
CA THR A 56 19.14 -31.72 18.08
C THR A 56 20.46 -31.09 17.64
N TRP A 57 20.95 -31.64 16.54
CA TRP A 57 22.22 -31.42 15.90
C TRP A 57 23.47 -31.60 16.78
N LEU A 58 23.98 -32.83 16.77
CA LEU A 58 25.39 -33.11 16.96
C LEU A 58 25.97 -33.64 15.64
N ASN A 59 27.16 -33.19 15.25
CA ASN A 59 27.74 -33.58 13.97
C ASN A 59 28.12 -35.07 13.97
N TYR A 60 27.33 -35.93 13.32
CA TYR A 60 27.66 -37.34 13.17
C TYR A 60 29.04 -37.60 12.54
N SER A 61 29.50 -36.70 11.65
CA SER A 61 30.83 -36.82 11.04
C SER A 61 31.97 -36.49 12.02
N ALA A 62 31.68 -35.73 13.09
CA ALA A 62 32.64 -35.43 14.15
C ALA A 62 32.49 -36.38 15.35
N ASP A 63 31.29 -36.90 15.59
CA ASP A 63 30.97 -37.90 16.59
C ASP A 63 30.13 -39.03 15.96
N PRO A 64 30.76 -40.17 15.60
CA PRO A 64 30.08 -41.31 14.99
C PRO A 64 29.00 -41.95 15.88
N THR A 65 28.80 -41.47 17.11
CA THR A 65 27.75 -41.90 18.04
C THR A 65 26.56 -40.94 18.11
N ALA A 66 26.59 -39.82 17.38
CA ALA A 66 25.51 -38.83 17.30
C ALA A 66 24.33 -39.31 16.44
N TYR A 67 23.73 -40.42 16.86
CA TYR A 67 22.47 -40.94 16.35
C TYR A 67 21.71 -41.61 17.50
N ILE A 68 20.43 -41.84 17.26
CA ILE A 68 19.60 -42.67 18.12
C ILE A 68 18.87 -43.72 17.28
N ASP A 69 18.70 -44.90 17.86
CA ASP A 69 17.91 -45.97 17.29
C ASP A 69 16.60 -46.06 18.06
N VAL A 70 15.48 -46.02 17.33
CA VAL A 70 14.13 -46.00 17.91
C VAL A 70 13.25 -47.05 17.23
N ASP A 71 12.38 -47.67 18.02
CA ASP A 71 11.42 -48.63 17.50
C ASP A 71 10.25 -47.90 16.83
N VAL A 72 10.00 -48.27 15.58
CA VAL A 72 8.89 -47.79 14.77
C VAL A 72 7.81 -48.86 14.77
N VAL A 73 6.58 -48.47 15.11
CA VAL A 73 5.42 -49.37 15.12
C VAL A 73 4.47 -48.96 13.99
N ASN A 74 4.21 -49.88 13.05
CA ASN A 74 3.42 -49.59 11.85
C ASN A 74 3.85 -48.31 11.11
N GLY A 75 5.16 -48.13 10.96
CA GLY A 75 5.72 -46.97 10.26
C GLY A 75 5.67 -45.65 11.02
N VAL A 76 5.30 -45.63 12.30
CA VAL A 76 5.23 -44.38 13.09
C VAL A 76 6.06 -44.47 14.37
N PHE A 77 6.76 -43.39 14.69
CA PHE A 77 7.41 -43.17 15.98
C PHE A 77 7.27 -41.71 16.42
N THR A 78 6.88 -41.49 17.67
CA THR A 78 6.82 -40.15 18.27
C THR A 78 7.92 -40.01 19.31
N MET A 79 8.77 -39.02 19.08
CA MET A 79 9.80 -38.60 20.01
C MET A 79 9.30 -37.47 20.90
N SER A 80 9.67 -37.51 22.17
CA SER A 80 9.42 -36.44 23.14
C SER A 80 10.72 -35.85 23.66
N ASN A 81 10.61 -34.71 24.34
CA ASN A 81 11.72 -33.98 24.97
C ASN A 81 12.83 -33.61 23.96
N ILE A 82 12.46 -33.16 22.77
CA ILE A 82 13.42 -32.65 21.79
C ILE A 82 13.76 -31.20 22.15
N THR A 83 15.06 -30.91 22.26
CA THR A 83 15.56 -29.55 22.49
C THR A 83 16.57 -29.18 21.42
N ALA A 84 16.34 -28.06 20.75
CA ALA A 84 17.20 -27.56 19.69
C ALA A 84 18.19 -26.51 20.20
N ASN A 85 19.19 -26.93 20.95
CA ASN A 85 20.17 -26.03 21.56
C ASN A 85 21.59 -26.16 20.97
N ALA A 86 21.82 -27.07 20.02
CA ALA A 86 23.10 -27.20 19.33
C ALA A 86 22.99 -26.86 17.84
N LEU A 87 23.89 -25.99 17.38
CA LEU A 87 24.07 -25.60 15.98
C LEU A 87 25.49 -25.01 15.83
N PRO A 88 26.27 -25.28 14.77
CA PRO A 88 27.61 -24.71 14.63
C PRO A 88 27.59 -23.19 14.61
N ALA A 89 28.64 -22.56 15.16
CA ALA A 89 28.76 -21.11 15.22
C ALA A 89 28.64 -20.41 13.84
N ASN A 90 29.04 -21.09 12.77
CA ASN A 90 29.07 -20.53 11.41
C ASN A 90 28.01 -21.14 10.48
N LYS A 91 26.93 -21.71 11.02
CA LYS A 91 25.86 -22.35 10.23
C LYS A 91 24.51 -21.83 10.69
N GLY A 92 23.71 -21.34 9.74
CA GLY A 92 22.31 -20.98 9.97
C GLY A 92 21.35 -22.17 9.88
N VAL A 93 21.76 -23.26 9.22
CA VAL A 93 20.96 -24.48 9.03
C VAL A 93 21.86 -25.71 8.98
N MET A 94 21.38 -26.79 9.57
CA MET A 94 21.89 -28.15 9.44
C MET A 94 20.71 -29.12 9.30
N TYR A 95 20.98 -30.41 9.06
CA TYR A 95 19.93 -31.39 8.76
C TYR A 95 20.05 -32.66 9.61
N ILE A 96 18.91 -33.12 10.11
CA ILE A 96 18.69 -34.48 10.60
C ILE A 96 18.43 -35.37 9.39
N THR A 97 19.01 -36.56 9.39
CA THR A 97 18.92 -37.55 8.30
C THR A 97 18.65 -38.93 8.88
N PHE A 98 18.34 -39.92 8.03
CA PHE A 98 17.74 -41.16 8.49
C PHE A 98 18.34 -42.42 7.82
N SER A 99 18.29 -43.53 8.55
CA SER A 99 18.41 -44.88 8.01
C SER A 99 17.37 -45.78 8.67
N TYR A 100 16.95 -46.82 7.97
CA TYR A 100 15.88 -47.71 8.44
C TYR A 100 16.28 -49.17 8.29
N ARG A 101 15.85 -50.00 9.24
CA ARG A 101 16.00 -51.44 9.24
C ARG A 101 14.66 -52.11 9.63
N PRO A 102 14.02 -52.91 8.76
CA PRO A 102 12.80 -53.63 9.12
C PRO A 102 13.04 -54.74 10.18
N GLU A 103 11.99 -55.16 10.89
CA GLU A 103 12.06 -56.15 11.99
C GLU A 103 12.46 -57.59 11.54
N GLU A 104 12.57 -57.86 10.24
CA GLU A 104 12.88 -59.20 9.72
C GLU A 104 14.29 -59.68 10.11
N SER A 105 14.42 -60.99 10.38
CA SER A 105 15.57 -61.66 11.03
C SER A 105 16.90 -61.68 10.25
N SER A 106 17.02 -60.92 9.16
CA SER A 106 18.26 -60.76 8.37
C SER A 106 18.42 -59.37 7.73
N SER A 107 17.76 -58.36 8.30
CA SER A 107 17.77 -57.00 7.75
C SER A 107 18.94 -56.17 8.26
N ASP A 108 19.56 -55.38 7.37
CA ASP A 108 20.56 -54.37 7.71
C ASP A 108 19.97 -52.96 7.58
N PHE A 109 20.65 -51.96 8.16
CA PHE A 109 20.29 -50.56 7.95
C PHE A 109 20.56 -50.14 6.50
N ALA A 110 19.57 -49.50 5.88
CA ALA A 110 19.72 -48.82 4.60
C ALA A 110 19.42 -47.33 4.76
N THR A 111 20.07 -46.49 3.95
CA THR A 111 19.79 -45.05 3.89
C THR A 111 18.33 -44.81 3.53
N ALA A 112 17.68 -43.93 4.28
CA ALA A 112 16.31 -43.48 4.00
C ALA A 112 16.33 -42.07 3.38
N SER A 113 15.30 -41.72 2.62
CA SER A 113 15.08 -40.35 2.15
C SER A 113 14.38 -39.50 3.22
N GLY A 114 14.35 -38.19 2.99
CA GLY A 114 13.82 -37.22 3.93
C GLY A 114 14.90 -36.58 4.80
N THR A 115 14.65 -35.34 5.19
CA THR A 115 15.53 -34.56 6.06
C THR A 115 14.68 -33.62 6.90
N VAL A 116 15.10 -33.35 8.14
CA VAL A 116 14.47 -32.31 8.97
C VAL A 116 15.53 -31.24 9.27
N PRO A 117 15.34 -29.99 8.86
CA PRO A 117 16.27 -28.92 9.15
C PRO A 117 16.26 -28.57 10.65
N VAL A 118 17.45 -28.32 11.19
CA VAL A 118 17.70 -27.63 12.46
C VAL A 118 18.32 -26.30 12.09
N LYS A 119 17.63 -25.19 12.35
CA LYS A 119 18.05 -23.87 11.86
C LYS A 119 17.71 -22.75 12.82
N VAL A 120 18.38 -21.61 12.64
CA VAL A 120 17.96 -20.37 13.27
C VAL A 120 16.54 -20.00 12.80
N ALA A 121 15.84 -19.19 13.58
CA ALA A 121 14.55 -18.66 13.20
C ALA A 121 14.64 -17.89 11.87
N ASP A 122 13.53 -17.88 11.13
CA ASP A 122 13.42 -17.14 9.88
C ASP A 122 13.39 -15.64 10.14
N ALA A 123 14.03 -14.88 9.26
CA ALA A 123 14.04 -13.42 9.32
C ALA A 123 13.43 -12.86 8.03
N THR A 124 12.46 -11.97 8.16
CA THR A 124 11.78 -11.30 7.04
C THR A 124 11.85 -9.78 7.23
N PRO A 125 12.72 -9.06 6.49
CA PRO A 125 12.80 -7.60 6.56
C PRO A 125 11.64 -6.94 5.80
N THR A 126 11.18 -5.80 6.30
CA THR A 126 10.23 -4.92 5.63
C THR A 126 10.63 -3.46 5.86
N PRO A 127 11.05 -2.72 4.82
CA PRO A 127 11.34 -3.22 3.48
C PRO A 127 12.62 -4.09 3.43
N ASP A 128 12.77 -4.86 2.34
CA ASP A 128 13.98 -5.63 2.02
C ASP A 128 15.00 -4.82 1.19
N MET A 129 14.66 -3.60 0.80
CA MET A 129 15.53 -2.67 0.09
C MET A 129 15.45 -1.26 0.68
N VAL A 130 16.60 -0.59 0.78
CA VAL A 130 16.72 0.79 1.27
C VAL A 130 17.60 1.63 0.35
N ALA A 131 17.36 2.93 0.29
CA ALA A 131 18.08 3.84 -0.58
C ALA A 131 19.33 4.42 0.06
N LEU A 132 20.41 4.52 -0.70
CA LEU A 132 21.65 5.17 -0.32
C LEU A 132 21.41 6.64 0.07
N ASN A 133 22.02 7.06 1.18
CA ASN A 133 21.98 8.42 1.74
C ASN A 133 20.60 8.92 2.20
N GLU A 134 19.60 8.05 2.30
CA GLU A 134 18.28 8.38 2.85
C GLU A 134 18.10 7.75 4.24
N PRO A 135 17.42 8.42 5.19
CA PRO A 135 16.98 7.77 6.42
C PRO A 135 16.08 6.56 6.11
N ALA A 136 16.46 5.40 6.64
CA ALA A 136 15.71 4.17 6.50
C ALA A 136 15.25 3.67 7.87
N THR A 137 14.07 3.05 7.88
CA THR A 137 13.58 2.22 8.99
C THR A 137 13.20 0.87 8.42
N VAL A 138 13.76 -0.20 8.99
CA VAL A 138 13.49 -1.58 8.59
C VAL A 138 12.98 -2.36 9.80
N ASP A 139 11.82 -2.98 9.64
CA ASP A 139 11.26 -3.93 10.59
C ASP A 139 11.67 -5.34 10.16
N ILE A 140 12.29 -6.10 11.06
CA ILE A 140 12.67 -7.50 10.82
C ILE A 140 11.76 -8.37 11.68
N LEU A 141 10.84 -9.08 11.03
CA LEU A 141 10.02 -10.11 11.67
C LEU A 141 10.84 -11.39 11.81
N ILE A 142 10.97 -11.88 13.05
CA ILE A 142 11.54 -13.18 13.35
C ILE A 142 10.43 -14.18 13.63
N SER A 143 10.44 -15.30 12.94
CA SER A 143 9.42 -16.35 13.09
C SER A 143 9.99 -17.76 13.07
N GLY A 144 9.26 -18.69 13.67
CA GLY A 144 9.53 -20.12 13.62
C GLY A 144 8.26 -20.87 13.27
N ARG A 145 8.27 -21.65 12.18
CA ARG A 145 7.06 -22.33 11.66
C ARG A 145 5.87 -21.38 11.46
N GLY A 146 6.13 -20.15 11.02
CA GLY A 146 5.12 -19.12 10.74
C GLY A 146 4.68 -18.30 11.95
N GLU A 147 5.08 -18.65 13.16
CA GLU A 147 4.70 -17.93 14.38
C GLU A 147 5.77 -16.89 14.77
N PRO A 148 5.39 -15.66 15.16
CA PRO A 148 6.34 -14.63 15.60
C PRO A 148 7.02 -15.02 16.91
N LEU A 149 8.31 -14.69 17.05
CA LEU A 149 9.12 -15.07 18.21
C LEU A 149 9.60 -13.84 18.99
N GLU A 150 9.16 -13.73 20.24
CA GLU A 150 9.56 -12.68 21.19
C GLU A 150 10.93 -12.96 21.83
N GLY A 151 11.67 -11.90 22.15
CA GLY A 151 12.89 -12.01 22.95
C GLY A 151 14.11 -12.53 22.20
N VAL A 152 14.04 -12.63 20.86
CA VAL A 152 15.12 -13.14 20.01
C VAL A 152 16.14 -12.04 19.73
N PHE A 153 17.43 -12.33 19.88
CA PHE A 153 18.50 -11.39 19.54
C PHE A 153 18.72 -11.34 18.02
N VAL A 154 18.62 -10.13 17.47
CA VAL A 154 18.81 -9.84 16.04
C VAL A 154 19.93 -8.83 15.90
N SER A 155 20.84 -9.08 14.97
CA SER A 155 21.86 -8.12 14.56
C SER A 155 21.90 -7.98 13.05
N ILE A 156 22.28 -6.80 12.59
CA ILE A 156 22.48 -6.50 11.18
C ILE A 156 23.90 -5.99 10.97
N GLU A 157 24.57 -6.53 9.97
CA GLU A 157 25.95 -6.19 9.62
C GLU A 157 26.03 -5.90 8.12
N GLY A 158 26.68 -4.81 7.73
CA GLY A 158 26.68 -4.38 6.33
C GLY A 158 27.73 -3.32 6.00
N PRO A 159 27.77 -2.87 4.73
CA PRO A 159 28.73 -1.89 4.28
C PRO A 159 28.55 -0.53 4.98
N GLY A 160 29.59 0.30 4.97
CA GLY A 160 29.54 1.61 5.64
C GLY A 160 29.57 1.54 7.17
N ASN A 161 30.11 0.47 7.74
CA ASN A 161 30.17 0.20 9.18
C ASN A 161 28.78 0.05 9.84
N ILE A 162 27.79 -0.44 9.09
CA ILE A 162 26.51 -0.83 9.68
C ILE A 162 26.77 -2.07 10.56
N ALA A 163 26.58 -1.91 11.86
CA ALA A 163 26.64 -2.96 12.86
C ALA A 163 25.68 -2.58 13.99
N LEU A 164 24.43 -3.03 13.88
CA LEU A 164 23.35 -2.70 14.82
C LEU A 164 22.75 -3.98 15.38
N ASN A 165 22.14 -3.90 16.56
CA ASN A 165 21.44 -5.01 17.17
C ASN A 165 20.19 -4.54 17.90
N ALA A 166 19.23 -5.45 18.04
CA ALA A 166 17.98 -5.27 18.76
C ALA A 166 17.47 -6.64 19.22
N THR A 167 16.48 -6.64 20.11
CA THR A 167 15.75 -7.84 20.52
C THR A 167 14.31 -7.71 20.09
N THR A 168 13.71 -8.79 19.60
CA THR A 168 12.32 -8.77 19.15
C THR A 168 11.33 -8.52 20.29
N GLY A 169 10.31 -7.71 20.02
CA GLY A 169 9.18 -7.54 20.92
C GLY A 169 8.17 -8.70 20.86
N SER A 170 7.03 -8.56 21.54
CA SER A 170 5.96 -9.56 21.59
C SER A 170 5.29 -9.87 20.24
N ASN A 171 5.48 -9.00 19.24
CA ASN A 171 5.05 -9.21 17.86
C ASN A 171 6.12 -9.90 16.99
N GLY A 172 7.25 -10.30 17.58
CA GLY A 172 8.38 -10.91 16.86
C GLY A 172 9.20 -9.94 16.02
N VAL A 173 9.01 -8.62 16.16
CA VAL A 173 9.68 -7.62 15.32
C VAL A 173 10.83 -6.95 16.07
N ALA A 174 11.97 -6.81 15.37
CA ALA A 174 13.08 -5.94 15.73
C ALA A 174 13.20 -4.81 14.70
N THR A 175 13.16 -3.56 15.14
CA THR A 175 13.19 -2.37 14.27
C THR A 175 14.56 -1.70 14.27
N PHE A 176 15.06 -1.37 13.09
CA PHE A 176 16.35 -0.71 12.89
C PHE A 176 16.17 0.59 12.11
N SER A 177 16.71 1.69 12.61
CA SER A 177 16.77 2.97 11.90
C SER A 177 18.23 3.39 11.66
N PHE A 178 18.56 3.72 10.40
CA PHE A 178 19.92 4.09 10.00
C PHE A 178 19.92 4.91 8.70
N VAL A 179 21.07 5.50 8.36
CA VAL A 179 21.30 6.15 7.06
C VAL A 179 22.46 5.42 6.37
N PRO A 180 22.21 4.61 5.32
CA PRO A 180 23.27 3.89 4.65
C PRO A 180 24.11 4.83 3.79
N THR A 181 25.43 4.68 3.84
CA THR A 181 26.39 5.55 3.11
C THR A 181 27.17 4.83 2.02
N VAL A 182 27.01 3.51 1.91
CA VAL A 182 27.68 2.65 0.94
C VAL A 182 26.66 1.61 0.43
N THR A 183 26.65 1.32 -0.87
CA THR A 183 25.79 0.29 -1.46
C THR A 183 26.28 -1.12 -1.13
N GLY A 184 25.37 -2.10 -1.23
CA GLY A 184 25.65 -3.52 -0.97
C GLY A 184 24.59 -4.16 -0.08
N ASP A 185 24.85 -5.38 0.35
CA ASP A 185 23.91 -6.14 1.18
C ASP A 185 24.21 -5.96 2.66
N ILE A 186 23.16 -5.82 3.46
CA ILE A 186 23.18 -5.97 4.91
C ILE A 186 22.76 -7.42 5.21
N ASP A 187 23.62 -8.16 5.91
CA ASP A 187 23.32 -9.50 6.40
C ASP A 187 22.47 -9.41 7.68
N ILE A 188 21.46 -10.27 7.77
CA ILE A 188 20.64 -10.42 8.98
C ILE A 188 21.09 -11.66 9.75
N LEU A 189 21.48 -11.44 11.00
CA LEU A 189 21.90 -12.49 11.91
C LEU A 189 20.90 -12.65 13.05
N VAL A 190 20.49 -13.89 13.29
CA VAL A 190 19.69 -14.30 14.45
C VAL A 190 20.59 -15.06 15.40
N GLU A 191 20.68 -14.62 16.65
CA GLU A 191 21.52 -15.27 17.66
C GLU A 191 22.98 -15.48 17.16
N ASN A 192 23.51 -14.42 16.52
CA ASN A 192 24.83 -14.33 15.89
C ASN A 192 25.10 -15.35 14.76
N ARG A 193 24.04 -15.86 14.11
CA ARG A 193 24.16 -16.74 12.94
C ARG A 193 23.43 -16.16 11.76
N THR A 194 24.06 -16.26 10.58
CA THR A 194 23.45 -15.84 9.32
C THR A 194 22.14 -16.58 9.07
N THR A 195 21.11 -15.83 8.72
CA THR A 195 19.83 -16.37 8.22
C THR A 195 19.91 -16.68 6.72
N GLY A 196 20.83 -16.03 6.00
CA GLY A 196 20.88 -16.02 4.54
C GLY A 196 19.98 -14.95 3.91
N THR A 197 19.07 -14.36 4.69
CA THR A 197 18.26 -13.21 4.29
C THR A 197 19.09 -11.93 4.39
N LYS A 198 18.86 -11.01 3.44
CA LYS A 198 19.61 -9.76 3.29
C LYS A 198 18.66 -8.57 3.08
N ILE A 199 19.15 -7.38 3.41
CA ILE A 199 18.54 -6.10 3.01
C ILE A 199 19.49 -5.45 2.00
N ALA A 200 19.00 -5.09 0.82
CA ALA A 200 19.85 -4.46 -0.20
C ALA A 200 19.86 -2.92 -0.04
N ILE A 201 21.06 -2.34 -0.10
CA ILE A 201 21.27 -0.89 -0.21
C ILE A 201 21.53 -0.55 -1.67
N THR A 202 20.63 0.23 -2.26
CA THR A 202 20.65 0.59 -3.68
C THR A 202 20.96 2.07 -3.88
N ALA A 203 21.47 2.43 -5.06
CA ALA A 203 21.68 3.82 -5.47
C ALA A 203 20.61 4.32 -6.47
N HIS A 204 19.52 3.58 -6.65
CA HIS A 204 18.42 3.96 -7.54
C HIS A 204 17.75 5.24 -7.04
N SER A 205 17.20 6.01 -7.97
CA SER A 205 16.45 7.22 -7.65
C SER A 205 15.20 7.33 -8.49
N LEU A 206 14.16 7.91 -7.91
CA LEU A 206 12.97 8.29 -8.65
C LEU A 206 13.20 9.62 -9.36
N ASP A 207 12.52 9.78 -10.48
CA ASP A 207 12.31 11.02 -11.23
C ASP A 207 10.80 11.20 -11.39
N ILE A 208 10.21 12.14 -10.66
CA ILE A 208 8.79 12.43 -10.71
C ILE A 208 8.51 13.63 -11.63
N THR A 209 7.57 13.48 -12.55
CA THR A 209 7.14 14.55 -13.45
C THR A 209 5.63 14.74 -13.39
N ALA A 210 5.20 15.99 -13.34
CA ALA A 210 3.79 16.39 -13.45
C ALA A 210 3.63 17.57 -14.42
N PRO A 211 2.41 17.83 -14.94
CA PRO A 211 2.11 19.08 -15.62
C PRO A 211 2.40 20.29 -14.71
N ALA A 212 2.84 21.40 -15.29
CA ALA A 212 3.07 22.63 -14.52
C ALA A 212 1.77 23.20 -13.92
N GLN A 213 0.63 22.98 -14.59
CA GLN A 213 -0.68 23.45 -14.18
C GLN A 213 -1.78 22.40 -14.50
N ALA A 214 -2.81 22.33 -13.66
CA ALA A 214 -4.10 21.69 -13.92
C ALA A 214 -5.25 22.62 -13.50
N GLU A 215 -6.44 22.45 -14.06
CA GLU A 215 -7.63 23.13 -13.56
C GLU A 215 -8.24 22.39 -12.36
N GLU A 216 -8.96 23.12 -11.51
CA GLU A 216 -9.70 22.54 -10.40
C GLU A 216 -10.73 21.53 -10.89
N ASP A 217 -10.86 20.43 -10.14
CA ASP A 217 -11.70 19.27 -10.47
C ASP A 217 -11.28 18.50 -11.73
N GLU A 218 -10.27 18.96 -12.48
CA GLU A 218 -9.71 18.26 -13.63
C GLU A 218 -8.67 17.23 -13.20
N GLU A 219 -8.66 16.08 -13.89
CA GLU A 219 -7.69 15.03 -13.66
C GLU A 219 -6.37 15.34 -14.37
N PHE A 220 -5.26 15.29 -13.63
CA PHE A 220 -3.91 15.37 -14.18
C PHE A 220 -3.13 14.08 -13.89
N THR A 221 -2.18 13.77 -14.78
CA THR A 221 -1.36 12.56 -14.70
C THR A 221 0.04 12.89 -14.21
N VAL A 222 0.52 12.12 -13.23
CA VAL A 222 1.88 12.16 -12.70
C VAL A 222 2.61 10.91 -13.19
N THR A 223 3.85 11.07 -13.63
CA THR A 223 4.71 9.98 -14.09
C THR A 223 5.91 9.85 -13.17
N VAL A 224 6.30 8.62 -12.83
CA VAL A 224 7.48 8.30 -12.04
C VAL A 224 8.37 7.35 -12.84
N LYS A 225 9.64 7.73 -12.99
CA LYS A 225 10.67 6.96 -13.69
C LYS A 225 11.87 6.69 -12.79
N ASP A 226 12.71 5.75 -13.20
CA ASP A 226 14.02 5.51 -12.59
C ASP A 226 15.09 6.42 -13.22
N GLU A 227 16.31 6.36 -12.70
CA GLU A 227 17.45 7.14 -13.21
C GLU A 227 17.84 6.83 -14.67
N ASN A 228 17.32 5.73 -15.24
CA ASN A 228 17.55 5.31 -16.62
C ASN A 228 16.39 5.71 -17.54
N GLY A 229 15.36 6.38 -17.02
CA GLY A 229 14.16 6.80 -17.75
C GLY A 229 13.12 5.70 -17.93
N ASN A 230 13.25 4.56 -17.27
CA ASN A 230 12.26 3.48 -17.31
C ASN A 230 11.09 3.80 -16.35
N PRO A 231 9.85 3.42 -16.69
CA PRO A 231 8.72 3.60 -15.79
C PRO A 231 8.88 2.77 -14.51
N VAL A 232 8.52 3.35 -13.36
CA VAL A 232 8.57 2.65 -12.06
C VAL A 232 7.16 2.29 -11.62
N GLU A 233 6.80 1.01 -11.77
CA GLU A 233 5.55 0.45 -11.23
C GLU A 233 5.61 0.37 -9.70
N GLY A 234 4.49 0.60 -9.02
CA GLY A 234 4.41 0.38 -7.58
C GLY A 234 5.08 1.46 -6.72
N ALA A 235 5.45 2.61 -7.29
CA ALA A 235 5.90 3.77 -6.51
C ALA A 235 4.70 4.45 -5.85
N GLN A 236 4.85 4.88 -4.60
CA GLN A 236 3.82 5.66 -3.91
C GLN A 236 4.02 7.14 -4.23
N VAL A 237 2.97 7.80 -4.68
CA VAL A 237 2.95 9.25 -4.91
C VAL A 237 1.96 9.86 -3.94
N LYS A 238 2.45 10.75 -3.08
CA LYS A 238 1.62 11.54 -2.16
C LYS A 238 1.36 12.92 -2.74
N PHE A 239 0.08 13.30 -2.80
CA PHE A 239 -0.33 14.62 -3.27
C PHE A 239 -0.79 15.49 -2.11
N SER A 240 -0.11 16.62 -1.86
CA SER A 240 -0.41 17.47 -0.71
C SER A 240 -1.76 18.20 -0.82
N GLY A 241 -2.31 18.36 -2.03
CA GLY A 241 -3.57 19.06 -2.25
C GLY A 241 -4.78 18.33 -1.66
N THR A 242 -4.78 17.00 -1.68
CA THR A 242 -5.84 16.17 -1.09
C THR A 242 -5.35 15.38 0.13
N GLY A 243 -4.03 15.22 0.30
CA GLY A 243 -3.43 14.31 1.28
C GLY A 243 -3.41 12.85 0.85
N GLU A 244 -3.98 12.52 -0.33
CA GLU A 244 -4.02 11.16 -0.84
C GLU A 244 -2.62 10.64 -1.19
N THR A 245 -2.45 9.32 -1.04
CA THR A 245 -1.29 8.58 -1.55
C THR A 245 -1.81 7.50 -2.48
N LYS A 246 -1.30 7.48 -3.71
CA LYS A 246 -1.69 6.50 -4.74
C LYS A 246 -0.45 5.80 -5.27
N THR A 247 -0.65 4.63 -5.87
CA THR A 247 0.44 3.80 -6.40
C THR A 247 0.47 3.88 -7.92
N THR A 248 1.67 3.98 -8.51
CA THR A 248 1.86 4.00 -9.96
C THR A 248 1.56 2.64 -10.60
N ASP A 249 1.03 2.68 -11.83
CA ASP A 249 0.78 1.51 -12.67
C ASP A 249 2.04 1.01 -13.39
N ALA A 250 1.90 -0.01 -14.25
CA ALA A 250 2.99 -0.58 -15.06
C ALA A 250 3.69 0.43 -16.01
N ASN A 251 3.07 1.57 -16.30
CA ASN A 251 3.65 2.66 -17.08
C ASN A 251 4.27 3.75 -16.20
N GLY A 252 4.37 3.52 -14.89
CA GLY A 252 4.86 4.49 -13.92
C GLY A 252 3.90 5.67 -13.72
N GLN A 253 2.62 5.52 -14.05
CA GLN A 253 1.65 6.63 -14.05
C GLN A 253 0.63 6.52 -12.93
N VAL A 254 0.17 7.67 -12.47
CA VAL A 254 -0.92 7.80 -11.51
C VAL A 254 -1.67 9.11 -11.72
N LYS A 255 -2.96 9.14 -11.38
CA LYS A 255 -3.86 10.28 -11.65
C LYS A 255 -4.38 10.91 -10.36
N PHE A 256 -4.44 12.23 -10.35
CA PHE A 256 -4.97 13.03 -9.25
C PHE A 256 -5.91 14.10 -9.78
N THR A 257 -6.80 14.56 -8.91
CA THR A 257 -7.60 15.77 -9.10
C THR A 257 -7.27 16.72 -7.96
N GLY A 258 -7.21 18.02 -8.25
CA GLY A 258 -6.91 19.06 -7.27
C GLY A 258 -8.11 19.98 -7.04
N THR A 259 -8.18 20.58 -5.85
CA THR A 259 -9.15 21.63 -5.53
C THR A 259 -8.44 22.87 -5.04
N VAL A 260 -9.08 24.03 -5.13
CA VAL A 260 -8.56 25.29 -4.61
C VAL A 260 -9.50 25.78 -3.52
N SER A 261 -8.98 25.94 -2.31
CA SER A 261 -9.82 26.37 -1.18
C SER A 261 -10.19 27.86 -1.27
N GLY A 262 -11.49 28.15 -1.16
CA GLY A 262 -12.01 29.51 -1.03
C GLY A 262 -11.98 30.28 -2.36
N THR A 263 -11.63 31.57 -2.28
CA THR A 263 -11.65 32.50 -3.43
C THR A 263 -10.26 32.72 -4.04
N LEU A 264 -9.31 31.84 -3.75
CA LEU A 264 -7.96 31.94 -4.32
C LEU A 264 -8.01 31.59 -5.82
N PRO A 265 -7.29 32.32 -6.68
CA PRO A 265 -7.26 32.02 -8.12
C PRO A 265 -6.48 30.75 -8.45
N TYR A 266 -5.55 30.34 -7.59
CA TYR A 266 -4.79 29.11 -7.71
C TYR A 266 -4.18 28.70 -6.37
N ALA A 267 -3.72 27.45 -6.29
CA ALA A 267 -2.89 26.94 -5.21
C ALA A 267 -1.74 26.09 -5.78
N THR A 268 -0.56 26.17 -5.17
CA THR A 268 0.57 25.29 -5.51
C THR A 268 0.62 24.14 -4.51
N TYR A 269 0.68 22.92 -5.04
CA TYR A 269 0.75 21.69 -4.26
C TYR A 269 2.02 20.92 -4.58
N LYS A 270 2.44 20.11 -3.61
CA LYS A 270 3.62 19.26 -3.69
C LYS A 270 3.20 17.82 -3.94
N LEU A 271 3.98 17.17 -4.79
CA LEU A 271 3.94 15.74 -5.06
C LEU A 271 5.24 15.13 -4.53
N THR A 272 5.14 14.01 -3.83
CA THR A 272 6.32 13.28 -3.33
C THR A 272 6.21 11.83 -3.76
N ALA A 273 7.20 11.35 -4.51
CA ALA A 273 7.32 9.95 -4.90
C ALA A 273 8.27 9.20 -3.96
N THR A 274 7.86 8.03 -3.49
CA THR A 274 8.67 7.14 -2.65
C THR A 274 8.53 5.69 -3.11
N LYS A 275 9.62 4.91 -2.98
CA LYS A 275 9.62 3.47 -3.19
C LYS A 275 10.79 2.86 -2.42
N PRO A 276 10.62 1.75 -1.68
CA PRO A 276 11.74 1.06 -1.05
C PRO A 276 12.86 0.76 -2.04
N GLY A 277 14.11 1.00 -1.64
CA GLY A 277 15.26 0.89 -2.53
C GLY A 277 15.38 2.01 -3.58
N TYR A 278 14.65 3.13 -3.45
CA TYR A 278 14.85 4.30 -4.31
C TYR A 278 14.97 5.57 -3.47
N ARG A 279 15.91 6.44 -3.84
CA ARG A 279 15.91 7.82 -3.35
C ARG A 279 14.63 8.49 -3.81
N SER A 280 13.91 9.12 -2.89
CA SER A 280 12.67 9.82 -3.19
C SER A 280 12.90 11.04 -4.06
N ASP A 281 11.84 11.50 -4.71
CA ASP A 281 11.85 12.73 -5.49
C ASP A 281 10.56 13.53 -5.28
N GLU A 282 10.62 14.83 -5.56
CA GLU A 282 9.56 15.78 -5.29
C GLU A 282 9.33 16.71 -6.47
N GLU A 283 8.07 17.00 -6.77
CA GLU A 283 7.68 17.94 -7.81
C GLU A 283 6.52 18.80 -7.33
N THR A 284 6.27 19.92 -8.01
CA THR A 284 5.13 20.80 -7.72
C THR A 284 4.18 20.93 -8.90
N ILE A 285 2.92 21.19 -8.59
CA ILE A 285 1.89 21.51 -9.57
C ILE A 285 1.06 22.70 -9.09
N MET A 286 0.69 23.59 -10.02
CA MET A 286 -0.28 24.65 -9.76
C MET A 286 -1.68 24.16 -10.15
N VAL A 287 -2.64 24.24 -9.22
CA VAL A 287 -4.05 23.99 -9.52
C VAL A 287 -4.74 25.35 -9.61
N ALA A 288 -5.29 25.66 -10.79
CA ALA A 288 -6.04 26.89 -11.04
C ALA A 288 -7.51 26.72 -10.65
N ASN A 289 -8.08 27.69 -9.94
CA ASN A 289 -9.50 27.68 -9.59
C ASN A 289 -10.35 27.98 -10.82
N ILE A 290 -11.49 27.29 -10.96
CA ILE A 290 -12.52 27.64 -11.93
C ILE A 290 -13.69 28.29 -11.20
N PHE A 291 -13.69 29.62 -11.20
CA PHE A 291 -14.69 30.43 -10.50
C PHE A 291 -16.12 30.20 -11.03
N GLN A 292 -17.09 30.09 -10.13
CA GLN A 292 -18.50 29.94 -10.49
C GLN A 292 -19.16 31.29 -10.81
N LEU A 293 -19.82 31.40 -11.96
CA LEU A 293 -20.67 32.56 -12.28
C LEU A 293 -22.02 32.48 -11.57
N TYR A 294 -22.61 33.65 -11.28
CA TYR A 294 -23.95 33.80 -10.72
C TYR A 294 -24.71 34.89 -11.47
N ILE A 295 -25.91 34.57 -11.96
CA ILE A 295 -26.78 35.50 -12.67
C ILE A 295 -27.72 36.18 -11.67
N ASP A 296 -27.76 37.51 -11.69
CA ASP A 296 -28.75 38.34 -11.01
C ASP A 296 -29.69 38.96 -12.04
N ALA A 297 -30.93 38.49 -12.05
CA ALA A 297 -31.99 38.93 -12.94
C ALA A 297 -33.35 38.89 -12.22
N PRO A 298 -34.34 39.70 -12.65
CA PRO A 298 -35.70 39.61 -12.11
C PRO A 298 -36.30 38.21 -12.32
N ALA A 299 -37.02 37.69 -11.34
CA ALA A 299 -37.70 36.38 -11.48
C ALA A 299 -38.85 36.42 -12.49
N LYS A 300 -39.45 37.60 -12.70
CA LYS A 300 -40.62 37.82 -13.57
C LYS A 300 -40.51 39.15 -14.29
N VAL A 301 -40.91 39.18 -15.56
CA VAL A 301 -40.99 40.40 -16.39
C VAL A 301 -42.22 40.34 -17.29
N SER A 302 -42.78 41.49 -17.65
CA SER A 302 -43.89 41.53 -18.62
C SER A 302 -43.39 41.44 -20.05
N ALA A 303 -44.18 40.86 -20.95
CA ALA A 303 -43.90 40.81 -22.38
C ALA A 303 -43.58 42.21 -22.93
N SER A 304 -42.59 42.30 -23.84
CA SER A 304 -42.06 43.55 -24.41
C SER A 304 -41.38 44.52 -23.43
N SER A 305 -41.30 44.20 -22.13
CA SER A 305 -40.58 45.05 -21.17
C SER A 305 -39.07 44.84 -21.26
N THR A 306 -38.31 45.88 -20.95
CA THR A 306 -36.85 45.79 -20.81
C THR A 306 -36.48 45.42 -19.37
N PHE A 307 -35.52 44.54 -19.20
CA PHE A 307 -34.97 44.17 -17.89
C PHE A 307 -33.44 44.12 -17.93
N THR A 308 -32.81 44.17 -16.77
CA THR A 308 -31.36 44.16 -16.63
C THR A 308 -30.90 42.83 -16.06
N VAL A 309 -29.83 42.29 -16.61
CA VAL A 309 -29.13 41.10 -16.11
C VAL A 309 -27.72 41.52 -15.68
N LYS A 310 -27.34 41.14 -14.47
CA LYS A 310 -25.99 41.29 -13.93
C LYS A 310 -25.39 39.90 -13.68
N VAL A 311 -24.07 39.82 -13.67
CA VAL A 311 -23.36 38.59 -13.33
C VAL A 311 -22.26 38.92 -12.32
N THR A 312 -22.14 38.08 -11.31
CA THR A 312 -21.02 38.05 -10.37
C THR A 312 -20.35 36.68 -10.40
N SER A 313 -19.27 36.53 -9.65
CA SER A 313 -18.63 35.24 -9.35
C SER A 313 -18.43 35.09 -7.85
N ASP A 314 -18.01 33.90 -7.43
CA ASP A 314 -17.49 33.63 -6.07
C ASP A 314 -16.27 34.52 -5.72
N ALA A 315 -15.48 34.95 -6.70
CA ALA A 315 -14.41 35.94 -6.54
C ALA A 315 -14.88 37.41 -6.56
N GLY A 316 -16.17 37.67 -6.77
CA GLY A 316 -16.76 39.01 -6.81
C GLY A 316 -17.15 39.47 -8.21
N VAL A 317 -16.98 40.76 -8.49
CA VAL A 317 -17.43 41.38 -9.76
C VAL A 317 -16.61 40.84 -10.93
N VAL A 318 -17.30 40.46 -12.01
CA VAL A 318 -16.68 39.92 -13.22
C VAL A 318 -17.17 40.68 -14.45
N TYR A 319 -16.23 41.07 -15.31
CA TYR A 319 -16.50 41.71 -16.62
C TYR A 319 -16.03 40.81 -17.75
N GLY A 320 -16.54 41.05 -18.96
CA GLY A 320 -16.31 40.22 -20.14
C GLY A 320 -17.09 38.91 -20.12
N VAL A 321 -18.22 38.85 -19.41
CA VAL A 321 -19.11 37.68 -19.40
C VAL A 321 -20.13 37.82 -20.52
N ASP A 322 -20.28 36.78 -21.33
CA ASP A 322 -21.31 36.70 -22.35
C ASP A 322 -22.59 36.16 -21.74
N VAL A 323 -23.65 36.96 -21.81
CA VAL A 323 -24.99 36.60 -21.31
C VAL A 323 -25.90 36.39 -22.51
N THR A 324 -26.59 35.26 -22.55
CA THR A 324 -27.53 34.93 -23.63
C THR A 324 -28.94 34.80 -23.09
N PHE A 325 -29.89 35.47 -23.73
CA PHE A 325 -31.32 35.38 -23.46
C PHE A 325 -32.11 35.35 -24.77
N ASN A 326 -32.98 34.35 -24.94
CA ASN A 326 -33.83 34.20 -26.12
C ASN A 326 -33.07 34.31 -27.47
N GLY A 327 -31.87 33.73 -27.52
CA GLY A 327 -31.01 33.73 -28.71
C GLY A 327 -30.23 35.02 -28.97
N GLU A 328 -30.41 36.08 -28.17
CA GLU A 328 -29.59 37.30 -28.20
C GLU A 328 -28.47 37.19 -27.14
N THR A 329 -27.22 37.44 -27.56
CA THR A 329 -26.05 37.44 -26.66
C THR A 329 -25.52 38.85 -26.48
N LYS A 330 -25.22 39.24 -25.23
CA LYS A 330 -24.60 40.53 -24.86
C LYS A 330 -23.50 40.32 -23.85
N THR A 331 -22.42 41.09 -23.96
CA THR A 331 -21.28 41.01 -23.03
C THR A 331 -21.40 42.06 -21.92
N ILE A 332 -21.20 41.66 -20.67
CA ILE A 332 -21.12 42.57 -19.52
C ILE A 332 -19.76 43.29 -19.52
N THR A 333 -19.76 44.60 -19.78
CA THR A 333 -18.54 45.43 -19.81
C THR A 333 -18.41 46.39 -18.63
N GLY A 334 -19.39 46.41 -17.71
CA GLY A 334 -19.45 47.36 -16.61
C GLY A 334 -20.47 46.96 -15.53
N PRO A 335 -20.54 47.70 -14.40
CA PRO A 335 -21.32 47.33 -13.22
C PRO A 335 -22.84 47.41 -13.40
N ASP A 336 -23.30 48.06 -14.47
CA ASP A 336 -24.72 48.23 -14.77
C ASP A 336 -25.36 46.96 -15.35
N GLY A 337 -24.57 45.97 -15.76
CA GLY A 337 -25.05 44.76 -16.44
C GLY A 337 -25.45 45.02 -17.89
N VAL A 338 -26.23 44.10 -18.45
CA VAL A 338 -26.76 44.17 -19.82
C VAL A 338 -28.29 44.21 -19.81
N LYS A 339 -28.89 44.91 -20.77
CA LYS A 339 -30.35 45.01 -20.89
C LYS A 339 -30.87 44.12 -22.01
N PHE A 340 -31.91 43.35 -21.72
CA PHE A 340 -32.67 42.55 -22.70
C PHE A 340 -34.12 43.03 -22.78
N THR A 341 -34.76 42.76 -23.91
CA THR A 341 -36.19 42.99 -24.11
C THR A 341 -36.91 41.65 -24.10
N ALA A 342 -37.91 41.50 -23.24
CA ALA A 342 -38.70 40.28 -23.16
C ALA A 342 -39.50 40.06 -24.47
N PRO A 343 -39.70 38.81 -24.93
CA PRO A 343 -40.45 38.53 -26.15
C PRO A 343 -41.87 39.12 -26.11
N SER A 344 -42.34 39.63 -27.24
CA SER A 344 -43.66 40.26 -27.35
C SER A 344 -44.82 39.25 -27.41
N ASN A 345 -44.54 38.02 -27.82
CA ASN A 345 -45.56 37.04 -28.24
C ASN A 345 -45.91 36.04 -27.12
N VAL A 346 -46.09 36.54 -25.89
CA VAL A 346 -46.29 35.70 -24.71
C VAL A 346 -47.75 35.83 -24.23
N ASN A 347 -48.52 34.75 -24.38
CA ASN A 347 -49.95 34.70 -24.04
C ASN A 347 -50.28 33.98 -22.71
N LYS A 348 -49.27 33.37 -22.10
CA LYS A 348 -49.29 32.80 -20.74
C LYS A 348 -47.90 32.91 -20.13
N ALA A 349 -47.79 32.86 -18.79
CA ALA A 349 -46.50 32.85 -18.13
C ALA A 349 -45.60 31.74 -18.71
N THR A 350 -44.48 32.13 -19.30
CA THR A 350 -43.58 31.24 -20.03
C THR A 350 -42.15 31.40 -19.49
N PRO A 351 -41.50 30.32 -19.02
CA PRO A 351 -40.12 30.38 -18.58
C PRO A 351 -39.17 30.53 -19.77
N TYR A 352 -38.12 31.32 -19.58
CA TYR A 352 -37.00 31.47 -20.49
C TYR A 352 -35.70 31.32 -19.70
N ASP A 353 -34.72 30.69 -20.30
CA ASP A 353 -33.40 30.56 -19.71
C ASP A 353 -32.52 31.76 -20.07
N ILE A 354 -31.74 32.18 -19.09
CA ILE A 354 -30.61 33.09 -19.23
C ILE A 354 -29.37 32.26 -18.94
N THR A 355 -28.42 32.24 -19.88
CA THR A 355 -27.12 31.63 -19.66
C THR A 355 -26.04 32.69 -19.59
N ALA A 356 -25.01 32.45 -18.78
CA ALA A 356 -23.83 33.29 -18.69
C ALA A 356 -22.59 32.41 -18.77
N SER A 357 -21.68 32.76 -19.68
CA SER A 357 -20.44 32.02 -19.92
C SER A 357 -19.25 32.96 -20.05
N LYS A 358 -18.09 32.45 -19.64
CA LYS A 358 -16.79 33.11 -19.78
C LYS A 358 -15.68 32.08 -19.70
N GLU A 359 -14.67 32.18 -20.55
CA GLU A 359 -13.49 31.33 -20.50
C GLU A 359 -12.82 31.40 -19.12
N GLY A 360 -12.49 30.23 -18.55
CA GLY A 360 -11.93 30.09 -17.20
C GLY A 360 -12.96 30.19 -16.06
N TYR A 361 -14.25 30.16 -16.36
CA TYR A 361 -15.34 30.15 -15.36
C TYR A 361 -16.31 28.99 -15.60
N LYS A 362 -16.94 28.51 -14.53
CA LYS A 362 -18.10 27.62 -14.63
C LYS A 362 -19.31 28.44 -15.08
N ASP A 363 -19.97 27.98 -16.14
CA ASP A 363 -21.18 28.60 -16.68
C ASP A 363 -22.30 28.70 -15.63
N ALA A 364 -23.19 29.67 -15.81
CA ALA A 364 -24.38 29.84 -14.99
C ALA A 364 -25.65 29.83 -15.85
N THR A 365 -26.72 29.30 -15.28
CA THR A 365 -28.06 29.33 -15.86
C THR A 365 -29.07 29.82 -14.83
N ALA A 366 -29.95 30.73 -15.23
CA ALA A 366 -31.08 31.21 -14.45
C ALA A 366 -32.35 31.18 -15.28
N SER A 367 -33.51 31.00 -14.65
CA SER A 367 -34.79 31.01 -15.34
C SER A 367 -35.59 32.27 -14.97
N ILE A 368 -36.16 32.91 -15.98
CA ILE A 368 -37.03 34.08 -15.84
C ILE A 368 -38.41 33.78 -16.43
N SER A 369 -39.47 34.11 -15.71
CA SER A 369 -40.84 33.95 -16.22
C SER A 369 -41.28 35.22 -16.93
N VAL A 370 -41.49 35.14 -18.25
CA VAL A 370 -42.12 36.23 -19.01
C VAL A 370 -43.62 36.06 -18.91
N GLU A 371 -44.30 37.06 -18.34
CA GLU A 371 -45.74 37.10 -18.21
C GLU A 371 -46.36 37.88 -19.38
N PRO A 372 -47.60 37.59 -19.79
CA PRO A 372 -48.30 38.38 -20.80
C PRO A 372 -48.28 39.87 -20.44
N ALA A 373 -48.26 40.74 -21.44
CA ALA A 373 -48.40 42.16 -21.20
C ALA A 373 -49.70 42.39 -20.42
N SER A 374 -49.61 42.89 -19.19
CA SER A 374 -50.79 43.25 -18.40
C SER A 374 -51.61 44.25 -19.20
N VAL A 375 -52.79 43.85 -19.63
CA VAL A 375 -53.76 44.77 -20.21
C VAL A 375 -54.18 45.70 -19.07
N PRO A 376 -53.92 47.02 -19.13
CA PRO A 376 -54.39 47.93 -18.10
C PRO A 376 -55.93 47.87 -18.09
N GLY A 377 -56.52 47.19 -17.11
CA GLY A 377 -57.98 47.09 -17.02
C GLY A 377 -58.59 45.85 -16.34
N PHE A 378 -57.82 44.80 -16.01
CA PHE A 378 -58.37 43.64 -15.30
C PHE A 378 -57.41 43.12 -14.21
N GLU A 379 -57.43 43.77 -13.04
CA GLU A 379 -56.99 43.10 -11.82
C GLU A 379 -58.05 42.08 -11.42
N LEU A 380 -57.75 40.79 -11.57
CA LEU A 380 -58.44 39.76 -10.79
C LEU A 380 -57.64 39.57 -9.50
N VAL A 381 -58.18 40.07 -8.40
CA VAL A 381 -57.60 39.90 -7.06
C VAL A 381 -57.69 38.42 -6.68
N THR A 382 -56.57 37.72 -6.74
CA THR A 382 -56.34 36.52 -5.92
C THR A 382 -55.06 36.69 -5.13
N LEU A 383 -55.24 37.31 -3.96
CA LEU A 383 -54.29 37.32 -2.86
C LEU A 383 -54.07 35.88 -2.36
N ILE A 384 -52.90 35.30 -2.60
CA ILE A 384 -52.34 34.26 -1.73
C ILE A 384 -50.91 34.65 -1.41
N ALA A 385 -50.69 35.01 -0.16
CA ALA A 385 -49.38 35.17 0.43
C ALA A 385 -48.69 33.80 0.53
N ALA A 386 -47.46 33.70 0.03
CA ALA A 386 -46.49 32.74 0.51
C ALA A 386 -45.11 33.42 0.55
N ILE A 387 -44.67 33.64 1.78
CA ILE A 387 -43.37 34.16 2.17
C ILE A 387 -42.29 33.15 1.77
N GLY A 388 -41.17 33.66 1.26
CA GLY A 388 -39.94 32.91 1.06
C GLY A 388 -38.72 33.83 1.18
N VAL A 389 -38.54 34.46 2.34
CA VAL A 389 -37.23 34.96 2.75
C VAL A 389 -36.42 33.76 3.20
N ALA A 390 -35.25 33.57 2.60
CA ALA A 390 -34.14 32.87 3.25
C ALA A 390 -32.86 33.66 2.98
N PHE A 391 -32.60 34.64 3.84
CA PHE A 391 -31.23 35.00 4.18
C PHE A 391 -30.68 33.95 5.16
N ILE A 392 -29.35 33.89 5.22
CA ILE A 392 -28.48 33.28 6.25
C ILE A 392 -27.91 31.91 5.88
N LEU A 393 -26.63 31.92 5.51
CA LEU A 393 -25.64 31.06 6.17
C LEU A 393 -24.41 31.89 6.58
N LEU A 394 -24.51 32.46 7.78
CA LEU A 394 -23.39 32.52 8.71
C LEU A 394 -23.13 31.07 9.15
N ARG A 395 -21.91 30.55 8.92
CA ARG A 395 -21.39 29.52 9.81
C ARG A 395 -19.92 29.79 10.11
N ARG A 396 -19.70 30.23 11.34
CA ARG A 396 -18.42 30.14 12.02
C ARG A 396 -18.45 28.89 12.91
N ARG A 397 -17.24 28.36 13.14
CA ARG A 397 -16.79 27.20 13.96
C ARG A 397 -16.61 25.92 13.14
N HIS A 398 -15.42 25.32 13.11
CA HIS A 398 -14.30 25.43 14.06
C HIS A 398 -13.24 26.49 13.71
#